data_AF-A0A7W7N3K4-F1
#
_entry.id   AF-A0A7W7N3K4-F1
#
_cell.length_a   1.000
_cell.length_b   1.000
_cell.length_c   1.000
_cell.angle_alpha   90.00
_cell.angle_beta   90.00
_cell.angle_gamma   90.00
#
_symmetry.space_group_name_H-M   'P 1'
#
loop_
_entity.id
_entity.type
_entity.pdbx_description
1 polymer ?
#
loop_
_entity_poly.entity_id
_entity_poly.type
_entity_poly.pdbx_seq_one_letter_code
_entity_poly.pdbx_strand_id
1 'polypeptide(L)'
;MPHFARGLTAVAALSLMLTTPAEAQIFGRRGNDSAVSVINETPRCTQNLGTVTIADTQGALFNQLGVGAPSELLRYLVRESGCFTLIERGPGMDVVERERGLGAAGRIRTADFVLVAELANPIEADSGDSRRGLLGSLASSGGRLLLQAGVAAVTQGQGADMGAGMAQMLSSGANLAGNQLDQALSSRTVDSIKDLKKDIAKGKEDAQVVFSLSSVPLAETVGYTRAVANKDDWRRLRIRDNHFGGRVGAGYETEDEGKTLALAFVRGYADLVTSLGGTGSTVPEVTLANREALRAEAAAQEAKTARPARERQEQRGSARPAVTRYTLARASVLRSAPDGDVVRTMAAEDTVFPTGNQDGDWVEVLDADDNVGWLQRDRLSTED
;
A
#
# COMPACT_ATOMS: atom_id res chain seq x y z
N MET A 1 -75.86 28.82 61.24
CA MET A 1 -75.40 27.48 61.67
C MET A 1 -76.08 26.44 60.79
N PRO A 2 -75.36 25.40 60.37
CA PRO A 2 -75.00 25.17 58.96
C PRO A 2 -75.77 24.00 58.34
N HIS A 3 -75.71 23.83 57.00
CA HIS A 3 -75.29 22.55 56.39
C HIS A 3 -74.63 22.79 55.02
N PHE A 4 -73.40 22.26 54.92
CA PHE A 4 -72.46 22.12 53.81
C PHE A 4 -73.02 21.24 52.67
N ALA A 5 -72.48 21.11 51.45
CA ALA A 5 -71.55 21.87 50.62
C ALA A 5 -71.53 21.17 49.22
N ARG A 6 -71.48 21.99 48.15
CA ARG A 6 -70.75 21.82 46.87
C ARG A 6 -70.88 20.50 46.08
N GLY A 7 -71.70 20.55 45.03
CA GLY A 7 -71.63 19.69 43.85
C GLY A 7 -70.88 20.37 42.69
N LEU A 8 -70.01 19.59 42.04
CA LEU A 8 -69.04 19.93 41.01
C LEU A 8 -69.72 20.33 39.67
N THR A 9 -69.33 21.47 39.08
CA THR A 9 -69.78 21.95 37.76
C THR A 9 -68.86 21.43 36.65
N ALA A 10 -69.46 20.83 35.61
CA ALA A 10 -68.79 20.40 34.39
C ALA A 10 -68.48 21.60 33.47
N VAL A 11 -67.23 21.71 33.04
CA VAL A 11 -66.74 22.73 32.11
C VAL A 11 -66.80 22.16 30.69
N ALA A 12 -67.60 22.78 29.83
CA ALA A 12 -67.50 22.65 28.38
C ALA A 12 -66.81 23.90 27.84
N ALA A 13 -65.64 23.75 27.23
CA ALA A 13 -64.96 24.83 26.50
C ALA A 13 -64.36 24.28 25.20
N LEU A 14 -64.78 24.94 24.13
CA LEU A 14 -64.52 24.71 22.72
C LEU A 14 -63.15 25.30 22.33
N SER A 15 -62.29 24.53 21.66
CA SER A 15 -61.07 25.07 21.03
C SER A 15 -60.81 24.39 19.67
N LEU A 16 -61.04 25.17 18.60
CA LEU A 16 -60.58 24.88 17.24
C LEU A 16 -59.06 25.01 17.18
N MET A 17 -58.38 23.99 16.63
CA MET A 17 -56.99 24.06 16.18
C MET A 17 -56.91 23.54 14.74
N LEU A 18 -56.18 24.28 13.91
CA LEU A 18 -56.05 24.10 12.46
C LEU A 18 -55.31 22.80 12.12
N THR A 19 -55.85 22.01 11.20
CA THR A 19 -55.14 20.92 10.51
C THR A 19 -54.81 21.37 9.09
N THR A 20 -53.53 21.49 8.76
CA THR A 20 -53.02 21.52 7.40
C THR A 20 -53.26 20.15 6.73
N PRO A 21 -53.67 20.08 5.44
CA PRO A 21 -53.64 18.82 4.71
C PRO A 21 -52.20 18.62 4.20
N ALA A 22 -51.40 17.85 4.92
CA ALA A 22 -50.17 17.30 4.37
C ALA A 22 -50.50 16.02 3.59
N GLU A 23 -49.98 15.94 2.38
CA GLU A 23 -50.13 14.93 1.35
C GLU A 23 -50.23 13.48 1.87
N ALA A 24 -51.44 12.92 1.82
CA ALA A 24 -51.68 11.49 1.94
C ALA A 24 -52.32 10.96 0.66
N GLN A 25 -51.59 11.00 -0.46
CA GLN A 25 -51.93 10.27 -1.71
C GLN A 25 -50.66 9.85 -2.47
N ILE A 26 -49.81 9.02 -1.87
CA ILE A 26 -48.93 8.10 -2.63
C ILE A 26 -48.99 6.72 -1.95
N PHE A 27 -50.17 6.11 -1.95
CA PHE A 27 -50.33 4.66 -1.77
C PHE A 27 -50.79 4.09 -3.11
N GLY A 28 -49.81 3.80 -3.97
CA GLY A 28 -50.09 3.42 -5.35
C GLY A 28 -48.89 2.91 -6.13
N ARG A 29 -47.90 2.27 -5.48
CA ARG A 29 -47.00 1.34 -6.17
C ARG A 29 -46.53 0.26 -5.19
N ARG A 30 -47.25 -0.86 -5.22
CA ARG A 30 -46.81 -2.13 -4.65
C ARG A 30 -45.61 -2.60 -5.49
N GLY A 31 -44.41 -2.34 -5.01
CA GLY A 31 -43.16 -2.79 -5.60
C GLY A 31 -42.13 -3.06 -4.51
N ASN A 32 -42.08 -4.31 -4.04
CA ASN A 32 -40.95 -4.95 -3.33
C ASN A 32 -39.95 -4.06 -2.55
N ASP A 33 -40.39 -3.42 -1.46
CA ASP A 33 -39.46 -2.86 -0.45
C ASP A 33 -39.05 -3.94 0.57
N SER A 34 -38.19 -4.87 0.13
CA SER A 34 -37.48 -5.77 1.05
C SER A 34 -35.98 -5.82 0.77
N ALA A 35 -35.43 -4.88 0.00
CA ALA A 35 -34.03 -4.83 -0.43
C ALA A 35 -33.10 -4.06 0.53
N VAL A 36 -33.39 -4.06 1.84
CA VAL A 36 -32.85 -3.04 2.78
C VAL A 36 -31.81 -3.59 3.76
N SER A 37 -31.52 -4.89 3.74
CA SER A 37 -31.15 -5.52 5.00
C SER A 37 -29.64 -5.70 5.30
N VAL A 38 -28.74 -5.65 4.30
CA VAL A 38 -27.28 -5.68 4.54
C VAL A 38 -26.54 -4.43 4.03
N ILE A 39 -27.04 -3.79 2.96
CA ILE A 39 -26.43 -2.54 2.46
C ILE A 39 -26.58 -1.40 3.48
N ASN A 40 -27.64 -1.41 4.31
CA ASN A 40 -27.84 -0.41 5.36
C ASN A 40 -26.78 -0.43 6.47
N GLU A 41 -26.06 -1.54 6.65
CA GLU A 41 -24.95 -1.60 7.61
C GLU A 41 -23.64 -1.07 6.99
N THR A 42 -23.62 -0.78 5.69
CA THR A 42 -22.44 -0.21 5.03
C THR A 42 -22.33 1.28 5.37
N PRO A 43 -21.20 1.77 5.92
CA PRO A 43 -21.03 3.17 6.24
C PRO A 43 -20.94 4.01 4.96
N ARG A 44 -21.39 5.27 5.04
CA ARG A 44 -21.16 6.27 4.00
C ARG A 44 -20.15 7.28 4.52
N CYS A 45 -19.00 7.38 3.86
CA CYS A 45 -18.00 8.38 4.22
C CYS A 45 -18.29 9.71 3.53
N THR A 46 -18.09 10.80 4.26
CA THR A 46 -18.13 12.15 3.68
C THR A 46 -16.76 12.57 3.13
N GLN A 47 -15.70 11.87 3.51
CA GLN A 47 -14.34 12.12 3.08
C GLN A 47 -13.67 10.85 2.57
N ASN A 48 -12.84 11.01 1.54
CA ASN A 48 -12.06 9.93 0.97
C ASN A 48 -10.78 9.72 1.79
N LEU A 49 -10.63 8.50 2.31
CA LEU A 49 -9.49 8.07 3.12
C LEU A 49 -8.22 7.86 2.28
N GLY A 50 -8.36 7.57 0.99
CA GLY A 50 -7.27 7.33 0.05
C GLY A 50 -7.62 6.32 -1.03
N THR A 51 -6.61 5.85 -1.77
CA THR A 51 -6.80 4.77 -2.75
C THR A 51 -6.54 3.41 -2.12
N VAL A 52 -7.38 2.42 -2.43
CA VAL A 52 -7.25 1.07 -1.86
C VAL A 52 -7.25 0.02 -2.96
N THR A 53 -6.38 -0.97 -2.82
CA THR A 53 -6.47 -2.24 -3.55
C THR A 53 -6.88 -3.34 -2.59
N ILE A 54 -7.64 -4.32 -3.08
CA ILE A 54 -8.04 -5.49 -2.31
C ILE A 54 -7.12 -6.64 -2.68
N ALA A 55 -6.56 -7.31 -1.69
CA ALA A 55 -5.79 -8.54 -1.87
C ALA A 55 -6.59 -9.72 -1.31
N ASP A 56 -6.78 -10.73 -2.15
CA ASP A 56 -7.43 -11.98 -1.78
C ASP A 56 -6.36 -13.03 -1.47
N THR A 57 -6.40 -13.58 -0.26
CA THR A 57 -5.45 -14.57 0.24
C THR A 57 -6.08 -15.94 0.44
N GLN A 58 -7.42 -16.07 0.30
CA GLN A 58 -8.18 -17.26 0.67
C GLN A 58 -9.22 -17.69 -0.37
N GLY A 59 -9.15 -17.21 -1.61
CA GLY A 59 -10.15 -17.49 -2.66
C GLY A 59 -10.52 -18.98 -2.84
N ALA A 60 -9.56 -19.90 -2.74
CA ALA A 60 -9.81 -21.36 -2.83
C ALA A 60 -10.72 -21.89 -1.71
N LEU A 61 -10.62 -21.34 -0.50
CA LEU A 61 -11.49 -21.69 0.63
C LEU A 61 -12.92 -21.20 0.38
N PHE A 62 -13.09 -19.96 -0.06
CA PHE A 62 -14.42 -19.40 -0.34
C PHE A 62 -15.13 -20.06 -1.53
N ASN A 63 -14.37 -20.51 -2.53
CA ASN A 63 -14.90 -21.31 -3.63
C ASN A 63 -15.48 -22.65 -3.12
N GLN A 64 -14.81 -23.32 -2.17
CA GLN A 64 -15.33 -24.54 -1.55
C GLN A 64 -16.57 -24.31 -0.69
N LEU A 65 -16.66 -23.14 -0.03
CA LEU A 65 -17.87 -22.73 0.67
C LEU A 65 -19.04 -22.43 -0.30
N GLY A 66 -18.75 -22.25 -1.59
CA GLY A 66 -19.75 -21.97 -2.64
C GLY A 66 -20.18 -20.50 -2.70
N VAL A 67 -19.42 -19.60 -2.07
CA VAL A 67 -19.73 -18.16 -2.01
C VAL A 67 -18.95 -17.33 -3.02
N GLY A 68 -17.87 -17.87 -3.61
CA GLY A 68 -16.99 -17.15 -4.52
C GLY A 68 -16.01 -16.25 -3.78
N ALA A 69 -15.06 -15.64 -4.50
CA ALA A 69 -14.01 -14.82 -3.88
C ALA A 69 -14.58 -13.58 -3.14
N PRO A 70 -14.12 -13.28 -1.92
CA PRO A 70 -14.60 -12.13 -1.13
C PRO A 70 -14.26 -10.79 -1.78
N SER A 71 -13.28 -10.77 -2.69
CA SER A 71 -12.90 -9.56 -3.41
C SER A 71 -14.06 -8.93 -4.17
N GLU A 72 -15.02 -9.71 -4.70
CA GLU A 72 -16.20 -9.15 -5.38
C GLU A 72 -17.11 -8.38 -4.42
N LEU A 73 -17.37 -8.96 -3.25
CA LEU A 73 -18.14 -8.30 -2.20
C LEU A 73 -17.43 -7.05 -1.68
N LEU A 74 -16.13 -7.14 -1.41
CA LEU A 74 -15.34 -6.00 -0.91
C LEU A 74 -15.27 -4.86 -1.93
N ARG A 75 -15.11 -5.15 -3.23
CA ARG A 75 -15.15 -4.12 -4.29
C ARG A 75 -16.52 -3.42 -4.30
N TYR A 76 -17.60 -4.18 -4.12
CA TYR A 76 -18.92 -3.60 -3.98
C TYR A 76 -19.02 -2.70 -2.74
N LEU A 77 -18.60 -3.17 -1.57
CA LEU A 77 -18.66 -2.39 -0.32
C LEU A 77 -17.83 -1.11 -0.39
N VAL A 78 -16.63 -1.16 -0.95
CA VAL A 78 -15.77 0.02 -1.12
C VAL A 78 -16.40 1.05 -2.06
N ARG A 79 -16.99 0.60 -3.18
CA ARG A 79 -17.66 1.50 -4.14
C ARG A 79 -18.92 2.11 -3.54
N GLU A 80 -19.70 1.32 -2.81
CA GLU A 80 -20.93 1.79 -2.17
C GLU A 80 -20.62 2.73 -1.00
N SER A 81 -19.60 2.45 -0.18
CA SER A 81 -19.28 3.29 0.98
C SER A 81 -18.72 4.67 0.63
N GLY A 82 -18.04 4.78 -0.52
CA GLY A 82 -17.33 5.98 -0.95
C GLY A 82 -16.12 6.34 -0.08
N CYS A 83 -15.73 5.46 0.85
CA CYS A 83 -14.68 5.72 1.83
C CYS A 83 -13.27 5.64 1.25
N PHE A 84 -13.09 4.82 0.22
CA PHE A 84 -11.82 4.72 -0.51
C PHE A 84 -12.09 4.76 -2.01
N THR A 85 -11.11 5.23 -2.76
CA THR A 85 -11.08 5.05 -4.20
C THR A 85 -10.50 3.68 -4.54
N LEU A 86 -11.33 2.78 -5.05
CA LEU A 86 -10.90 1.45 -5.45
C LEU A 86 -9.95 1.53 -6.67
N ILE A 87 -8.76 0.96 -6.54
CA ILE A 87 -7.88 0.65 -7.65
C ILE A 87 -8.04 -0.83 -7.97
N GLU A 88 -8.62 -1.14 -9.11
CA GLU A 88 -8.81 -2.51 -9.57
C GLU A 88 -7.49 -3.05 -10.12
N ARG A 89 -6.78 -3.84 -9.30
CA ARG A 89 -5.92 -4.91 -9.82
C ARG A 89 -6.82 -6.14 -9.99
N GLY A 90 -7.58 -6.16 -11.08
CA GLY A 90 -8.43 -7.32 -11.40
C GLY A 90 -7.59 -8.60 -11.53
N PRO A 91 -8.20 -9.79 -11.40
CA PRO A 91 -7.54 -11.05 -11.75
C PRO A 91 -7.11 -10.97 -13.22
N GLY A 92 -5.81 -10.91 -13.49
CA GLY A 92 -5.24 -10.61 -14.81
C GLY A 92 -4.28 -9.41 -14.82
N MET A 93 -4.39 -8.47 -13.88
CA MET A 93 -3.37 -7.43 -13.70
C MET A 93 -2.10 -7.99 -13.07
N ASP A 94 -2.17 -9.09 -12.33
CA ASP A 94 -1.04 -9.87 -11.82
C ASP A 94 -0.30 -10.61 -12.95
N VAL A 95 -1.04 -11.16 -13.91
CA VAL A 95 -0.48 -11.74 -15.15
C VAL A 95 0.16 -10.62 -15.96
N VAL A 96 -0.52 -9.50 -16.12
CA VAL A 96 0.00 -8.36 -16.87
C VAL A 96 1.19 -7.68 -16.17
N GLU A 97 1.23 -7.64 -14.83
CA GLU A 97 2.38 -7.18 -14.03
C GLU A 97 3.55 -8.16 -14.15
N ARG A 98 3.28 -9.48 -14.19
CA ARG A 98 4.26 -10.53 -14.45
C ARG A 98 4.82 -10.46 -15.88
N GLU A 99 3.98 -10.19 -16.88
CA GLU A 99 4.39 -9.98 -18.28
C GLU A 99 5.11 -8.64 -18.49
N ARG A 100 4.71 -7.56 -17.79
CA ARG A 100 5.36 -6.24 -17.87
C ARG A 100 6.62 -6.14 -17.03
N GLY A 101 6.73 -6.92 -15.95
CA GLY A 101 7.95 -7.08 -15.16
C GLY A 101 9.12 -7.66 -15.95
N LEU A 102 8.84 -8.21 -17.14
CA LEU A 102 9.83 -8.71 -18.09
C LEU A 102 10.23 -7.68 -19.18
N GLY A 103 9.71 -6.44 -19.18
CA GLY A 103 10.18 -5.47 -20.19
C GLY A 103 9.55 -4.08 -20.30
N ALA A 104 8.63 -3.64 -19.42
CA ALA A 104 7.99 -2.33 -19.58
C ALA A 104 7.92 -1.53 -18.27
N ALA A 105 8.63 -0.39 -18.23
CA ALA A 105 8.53 0.63 -17.20
C ALA A 105 7.21 1.43 -17.32
N GLY A 106 6.08 0.77 -17.14
CA GLY A 106 4.79 1.43 -17.00
C GLY A 106 4.64 1.98 -15.59
N ARG A 107 4.29 3.27 -15.45
CA ARG A 107 3.88 3.86 -14.16
C ARG A 107 2.53 3.25 -13.74
N ILE A 108 2.58 2.13 -13.03
CA ILE A 108 1.40 1.52 -12.41
C ILE A 108 0.96 2.46 -11.29
N ARG A 109 -0.31 2.86 -11.28
CA ARG A 109 -0.88 3.58 -10.14
C ARG A 109 -0.85 2.64 -8.93
N THR A 110 0.04 2.90 -8.00
CA THR A 110 0.12 2.20 -6.72
C THR A 110 -1.06 2.66 -5.87
N ALA A 111 -1.71 1.70 -5.20
CA ALA A 111 -2.69 2.03 -4.18
C ALA A 111 -1.97 2.48 -2.92
N ASP A 112 -2.57 3.41 -2.21
CA ASP A 112 -2.08 3.90 -0.93
C ASP A 112 -2.22 2.84 0.16
N PHE A 113 -3.32 2.09 0.10
CA PHE A 113 -3.64 1.04 1.04
C PHE A 113 -3.89 -0.31 0.36
N VAL A 114 -3.54 -1.38 1.08
CA VAL A 114 -3.90 -2.76 0.75
C VAL A 114 -4.88 -3.25 1.81
N LEU A 115 -6.09 -3.62 1.37
CA LEU A 115 -7.12 -4.21 2.21
C LEU A 115 -7.12 -5.72 2.03
N VAL A 116 -6.98 -6.42 3.15
CA VAL A 116 -7.09 -7.88 3.24
C VAL A 116 -8.24 -8.21 4.18
N ALA A 117 -9.09 -9.15 3.79
CA ALA A 117 -10.13 -9.68 4.66
C ALA A 117 -10.11 -11.21 4.60
N GLU A 118 -10.00 -11.84 5.76
CA GLU A 118 -9.72 -13.26 5.92
C GLU A 118 -10.70 -13.91 6.90
N LEU A 119 -11.04 -15.18 6.69
CA LEU A 119 -11.80 -15.93 7.69
C LEU A 119 -10.92 -16.11 8.94
N ALA A 120 -11.44 -15.71 10.10
CA ALA A 120 -10.73 -15.81 11.37
C ALA A 120 -10.86 -17.19 12.01
N ASN A 121 -11.93 -17.94 11.69
CA ASN A 121 -12.25 -19.17 12.41
C ASN A 121 -11.10 -20.17 12.27
N PRO A 122 -10.41 -20.51 13.39
CA PRO A 122 -9.70 -21.77 13.44
C PRO A 122 -10.74 -22.90 13.42
N ILE A 123 -10.37 -24.01 12.79
CA ILE A 123 -11.04 -25.30 12.98
C ILE A 123 -11.05 -25.59 14.49
N GLU A 124 -12.17 -25.34 15.16
CA GLU A 124 -12.46 -25.85 16.50
C GLU A 124 -13.39 -27.03 16.33
N ALA A 125 -12.82 -28.18 15.96
CA ALA A 125 -13.49 -29.44 16.20
C ALA A 125 -13.41 -29.72 17.70
N ASP A 126 -14.55 -29.61 18.37
CA ASP A 126 -14.71 -30.01 19.76
C ASP A 126 -14.51 -31.54 19.85
N SER A 127 -13.30 -31.96 20.23
CA SER A 127 -13.00 -33.09 21.13
C SER A 127 -11.62 -33.70 20.84
N GLY A 128 -10.74 -33.64 21.85
CA GLY A 128 -9.64 -34.58 22.04
C GLY A 128 -8.51 -34.57 21.00
N ASP A 129 -7.39 -33.98 21.43
CA ASP A 129 -6.02 -34.37 21.08
C ASP A 129 -5.23 -33.46 20.09
N SER A 130 -4.27 -32.75 20.68
CA SER A 130 -3.01 -32.25 20.11
C SER A 130 -3.02 -31.25 18.94
N ARG A 131 -3.11 -29.96 19.33
CA ARG A 131 -2.28 -28.81 18.86
C ARG A 131 -1.64 -28.94 17.46
N ARG A 132 -2.31 -28.42 16.42
CA ARG A 132 -1.70 -27.66 15.29
C ARG A 132 -2.79 -27.18 14.33
N GLY A 133 -3.35 -26.00 14.62
CA GLY A 133 -4.27 -25.29 13.73
C GLY A 133 -3.53 -24.46 12.67
N LEU A 134 -4.19 -24.21 11.55
CA LEU A 134 -3.72 -23.52 10.34
C LEU A 134 -3.19 -22.08 10.58
N LEU A 135 -3.56 -21.45 11.69
CA LEU A 135 -2.96 -20.18 12.16
C LEU A 135 -1.51 -20.33 12.65
N GLY A 136 -1.06 -21.55 12.98
CA GLY A 136 0.33 -21.87 13.32
C GLY A 136 1.21 -22.18 12.11
N SER A 137 0.64 -22.59 10.97
CA SER A 137 1.39 -22.82 9.73
C SER A 137 1.58 -21.53 8.95
N LEU A 138 0.60 -20.63 8.87
CA LEU A 138 0.79 -19.34 8.19
C LEU A 138 1.69 -18.36 8.96
N ALA A 139 1.81 -18.54 10.28
CA ALA A 139 2.78 -17.83 11.12
C ALA A 139 4.21 -18.41 11.04
N SER A 140 4.39 -19.67 10.62
CA SER A 140 5.71 -20.33 10.52
C SER A 140 6.23 -20.48 9.08
N SER A 141 5.36 -20.48 8.07
CA SER A 141 5.72 -20.42 6.65
C SER A 141 5.43 -19.04 6.07
N GLY A 142 6.31 -18.08 6.34
CA GLY A 142 6.53 -16.93 5.44
C GLY A 142 5.39 -15.92 5.21
N GLY A 143 4.18 -16.08 5.77
CA GLY A 143 3.05 -15.16 5.50
C GLY A 143 3.30 -13.71 5.94
N ARG A 144 4.00 -13.51 7.06
CA ARG A 144 4.47 -12.18 7.49
C ARG A 144 5.67 -11.68 6.67
N LEU A 145 6.46 -12.58 6.09
CA LEU A 145 7.60 -12.22 5.25
C LEU A 145 7.16 -11.83 3.82
N LEU A 146 6.07 -12.41 3.30
CA LEU A 146 5.53 -12.09 1.97
C LEU A 146 4.85 -10.71 1.93
N LEU A 147 4.24 -10.27 3.02
CA LEU A 147 3.70 -8.91 3.11
C LEU A 147 4.81 -7.85 3.17
N GLN A 148 5.91 -8.11 3.88
CA GLN A 148 7.03 -7.16 3.93
C GLN A 148 7.95 -7.23 2.69
N ALA A 149 8.18 -8.41 2.12
CA ALA A 149 8.99 -8.58 0.92
C ALA A 149 8.25 -8.18 -0.37
N GLY A 150 6.93 -8.41 -0.45
CA GLY A 150 6.10 -7.97 -1.57
C GLY A 150 5.96 -6.45 -1.63
N VAL A 151 5.86 -5.78 -0.47
CA VAL A 151 5.82 -4.31 -0.40
C VAL A 151 7.20 -3.70 -0.72
N ALA A 152 8.31 -4.31 -0.30
CA ALA A 152 9.65 -3.83 -0.66
C ALA A 152 10.00 -4.04 -2.14
N ALA A 153 9.57 -5.15 -2.76
CA ALA A 153 9.85 -5.45 -4.18
C ALA A 153 9.08 -4.55 -5.15
N VAL A 154 7.94 -4.01 -4.76
CA VAL A 154 7.11 -3.13 -5.61
C VAL A 154 7.48 -1.65 -5.43
N THR A 155 8.17 -1.27 -4.36
CA THR A 155 8.42 0.14 -4.01
C THR A 155 9.86 0.61 -4.24
N GLN A 156 10.84 -0.28 -4.36
CA GLN A 156 12.23 0.11 -4.59
C GLN A 156 12.78 -0.38 -5.93
N GLY A 157 12.77 0.51 -6.92
CA GLY A 157 13.55 0.39 -8.16
C GLY A 157 15.06 0.53 -7.93
N GLN A 158 15.63 -0.22 -6.98
CA GLN A 158 17.07 -0.31 -6.74
C GLN A 158 17.46 -1.78 -6.62
N GLY A 159 18.00 -2.36 -7.71
CA GLY A 159 18.62 -3.68 -7.67
C GLY A 159 18.56 -4.45 -8.98
N ALA A 160 19.14 -3.91 -10.06
CA ALA A 160 19.16 -4.58 -11.37
C ALA A 160 20.05 -5.83 -11.44
N ASP A 161 20.87 -6.17 -10.43
CA ASP A 161 21.84 -7.28 -10.55
C ASP A 161 21.66 -8.44 -9.55
N MET A 162 20.65 -8.38 -8.67
CA MET A 162 20.20 -9.54 -7.86
C MET A 162 18.69 -9.84 -8.05
N GLY A 163 18.03 -9.18 -9.00
CA GLY A 163 16.58 -9.21 -9.17
C GLY A 163 16.05 -10.41 -9.95
N ALA A 164 16.70 -10.83 -11.04
CA ALA A 164 16.12 -11.85 -11.92
C ALA A 164 16.12 -13.25 -11.29
N GLY A 165 17.23 -13.68 -10.68
CA GLY A 165 17.34 -15.02 -10.09
C GLY A 165 16.47 -15.21 -8.84
N MET A 166 16.40 -14.20 -7.97
CA MET A 166 15.63 -14.26 -6.73
C MET A 166 14.14 -13.94 -6.96
N ALA A 167 13.78 -13.07 -7.91
CA ALA A 167 12.38 -12.91 -8.33
C ALA A 167 11.87 -14.13 -9.10
N GLN A 168 12.70 -14.81 -9.90
CA GLN A 168 12.36 -16.09 -10.51
C GLN A 168 12.23 -17.19 -9.44
N MET A 169 13.06 -17.21 -8.40
CA MET A 169 12.99 -18.18 -7.30
C MET A 169 11.82 -17.91 -6.33
N LEU A 170 11.46 -16.64 -6.09
CA LEU A 170 10.29 -16.25 -5.30
C LEU A 170 8.99 -16.40 -6.09
N SER A 171 8.98 -16.15 -7.40
CA SER A 171 7.81 -16.40 -8.26
C SER A 171 7.63 -17.89 -8.55
N SER A 172 8.70 -18.66 -8.76
CA SER A 172 8.61 -20.13 -8.83
C SER A 172 8.31 -20.76 -7.48
N GLY A 173 8.81 -20.21 -6.37
CA GLY A 173 8.43 -20.61 -5.00
C GLY A 173 6.99 -20.26 -4.62
N ALA A 174 6.49 -19.10 -5.06
CA ALA A 174 5.09 -18.69 -4.89
C ALA A 174 4.13 -19.42 -5.85
N ASN A 175 4.59 -19.85 -7.04
CA ASN A 175 3.81 -20.70 -7.94
C ASN A 175 3.85 -22.18 -7.53
N LEU A 176 4.96 -22.67 -6.96
CA LEU A 176 5.03 -24.00 -6.36
C LEU A 176 4.22 -24.05 -5.07
N ALA A 177 4.22 -22.99 -4.25
CA ALA A 177 3.34 -22.89 -3.10
C ALA A 177 1.87 -22.68 -3.53
N GLY A 178 1.58 -21.78 -4.46
CA GLY A 178 0.22 -21.47 -4.93
C GLY A 178 -0.45 -22.61 -5.70
N ASN A 179 0.26 -23.27 -6.61
CA ASN A 179 -0.28 -24.41 -7.37
C ASN A 179 -0.20 -25.74 -6.62
N GLN A 180 0.67 -25.89 -5.61
CA GLN A 180 0.53 -27.02 -4.67
C GLN A 180 -0.52 -26.76 -3.60
N LEU A 181 -0.83 -25.52 -3.22
CA LEU A 181 -1.93 -25.23 -2.30
C LEU A 181 -3.29 -25.59 -2.90
N ASP A 182 -3.47 -25.42 -4.22
CA ASP A 182 -4.70 -25.80 -4.93
C ASP A 182 -4.84 -27.33 -5.12
N GLN A 183 -3.75 -28.09 -4.96
CA GLN A 183 -3.73 -29.57 -5.05
C GLN A 183 -3.36 -30.30 -3.74
N ALA A 184 -3.16 -29.59 -2.63
CA ALA A 184 -2.78 -30.18 -1.35
C ALA A 184 -3.67 -29.73 -0.18
N LEU A 185 -4.91 -29.35 -0.46
CA LEU A 185 -5.95 -29.43 0.57
C LEU A 185 -6.17 -30.91 0.87
N SER A 186 -5.59 -31.38 1.99
CA SER A 186 -5.77 -32.75 2.43
C SER A 186 -7.27 -33.08 2.51
N SER A 187 -7.67 -34.34 2.28
CA SER A 187 -9.08 -34.75 2.40
C SER A 187 -9.70 -34.31 3.73
N ARG A 188 -8.90 -34.31 4.82
CA ARG A 188 -9.29 -33.80 6.14
C ARG A 188 -9.61 -32.31 6.13
N THR A 189 -8.87 -31.51 5.37
CA THR A 189 -9.12 -30.08 5.20
C THR A 189 -10.43 -29.84 4.45
N VAL A 190 -10.66 -30.60 3.38
CA VAL A 190 -11.91 -30.52 2.59
C VAL A 190 -13.11 -30.94 3.43
N ASP A 191 -12.99 -32.02 4.22
CA ASP A 191 -14.05 -32.48 5.11
C ASP A 191 -14.34 -31.44 6.22
N SER A 192 -13.30 -30.86 6.82
CA SER A 192 -13.46 -29.80 7.83
C SER A 192 -14.17 -28.57 7.26
N ILE A 193 -13.86 -28.18 6.01
CA ILE A 193 -14.53 -27.06 5.32
C ILE A 193 -16.00 -27.39 5.06
N LYS A 194 -16.31 -28.64 4.70
CA LYS A 194 -17.68 -29.09 4.46
C LYS A 194 -18.52 -29.13 5.74
N ASP A 195 -17.93 -29.57 6.85
CA ASP A 195 -18.58 -29.56 8.16
C ASP A 195 -18.78 -28.13 8.66
N LEU A 196 -17.79 -27.25 8.51
CA LEU A 196 -17.90 -25.82 8.79
C LEU A 196 -19.04 -25.17 7.99
N LYS A 197 -19.08 -25.40 6.67
CA LYS A 197 -20.16 -24.92 5.80
C LYS A 197 -21.51 -25.32 6.38
N LYS A 198 -21.68 -26.61 6.69
CA LYS A 198 -22.91 -27.18 7.24
C LYS A 198 -23.27 -26.61 8.61
N ASP A 199 -22.28 -26.32 9.46
CA ASP A 199 -22.50 -25.80 10.81
C ASP A 199 -22.84 -24.31 10.81
N ILE A 200 -22.19 -23.48 9.98
CA ILE A 200 -22.61 -22.09 9.71
C ILE A 200 -24.04 -22.08 9.16
N ALA A 201 -24.35 -22.95 8.18
CA ALA A 201 -25.70 -23.05 7.61
C ALA A 201 -26.74 -23.41 8.66
N LYS A 202 -26.38 -24.24 9.64
CA LYS A 202 -27.25 -24.63 10.75
C LYS A 202 -27.29 -23.61 11.87
N GLY A 203 -26.47 -22.55 11.82
CA GLY A 203 -26.33 -21.56 12.90
C GLY A 203 -25.63 -22.11 14.13
N LYS A 204 -24.84 -23.18 13.97
CA LYS A 204 -24.05 -23.78 15.04
C LYS A 204 -22.69 -23.13 15.24
N GLU A 205 -22.22 -22.40 14.22
CA GLU A 205 -20.93 -21.74 14.24
C GLU A 205 -21.05 -20.30 13.73
N ASP A 206 -20.29 -19.40 14.34
CA ASP A 206 -20.25 -17.98 13.98
C ASP A 206 -19.26 -17.76 12.84
N ALA A 207 -19.62 -16.97 11.83
CA ALA A 207 -18.68 -16.50 10.83
C ALA A 207 -17.83 -15.37 11.41
N GLN A 208 -16.53 -15.60 11.63
CA GLN A 208 -15.60 -14.56 12.02
C GLN A 208 -14.73 -14.15 10.84
N VAL A 209 -14.60 -12.85 10.63
CA VAL A 209 -13.76 -12.25 9.58
C VAL A 209 -12.80 -11.26 10.23
N VAL A 210 -11.53 -11.33 9.85
CA VAL A 210 -10.50 -10.37 10.22
C VAL A 210 -10.23 -9.46 9.04
N PHE A 211 -10.22 -8.16 9.29
CA PHE A 211 -9.80 -7.15 8.34
C PHE A 211 -8.44 -6.59 8.74
N SER A 212 -7.56 -6.45 7.77
CA SER A 212 -6.27 -5.76 7.91
C SER A 212 -6.14 -4.73 6.80
N LEU A 213 -5.85 -3.49 7.17
CA LEU A 213 -5.52 -2.41 6.25
C LEU A 213 -4.05 -2.02 6.45
N SER A 214 -3.24 -2.20 5.41
CA SER A 214 -1.83 -1.82 5.41
C SER A 214 -1.59 -0.64 4.51
N SER A 215 -0.85 0.36 5.00
CA SER A 215 -0.39 1.49 4.21
C SER A 215 0.89 1.09 3.47
N VAL A 216 0.91 1.31 2.15
CA VAL A 216 2.09 1.10 1.31
C VAL A 216 3.21 2.07 1.66
N PRO A 217 2.99 3.40 1.71
CA PRO A 217 4.07 4.35 1.97
C PRO A 217 4.57 4.34 3.43
N LEU A 218 3.74 3.91 4.39
CA LEU A 218 4.15 3.77 5.79
C LEU A 218 4.74 2.37 6.09
N ALA A 219 4.59 1.42 5.16
CA ALA A 219 4.99 0.02 5.33
C ALA A 219 4.47 -0.64 6.62
N GLU A 220 3.29 -0.23 7.09
CA GLU A 220 2.71 -0.68 8.36
C GLU A 220 1.21 -0.98 8.25
N THR A 221 0.70 -1.77 9.20
CA THR A 221 -0.74 -2.00 9.34
C THR A 221 -1.35 -0.86 10.13
N VAL A 222 -2.21 -0.07 9.48
CA VAL A 222 -2.84 1.13 10.03
C VAL A 222 -4.24 0.87 10.58
N GLY A 223 -4.84 -0.28 10.26
CA GLY A 223 -6.16 -0.67 10.73
C GLY A 223 -6.30 -2.17 10.84
N TYR A 224 -6.90 -2.63 11.94
CA TYR A 224 -7.17 -4.03 12.19
C TYR A 224 -8.50 -4.16 12.92
N THR A 225 -9.44 -4.91 12.35
CA THR A 225 -10.74 -5.18 12.99
C THR A 225 -11.10 -6.65 12.85
N ARG A 226 -11.92 -7.13 13.78
CA ARG A 226 -12.55 -8.45 13.71
C ARG A 226 -14.04 -8.26 13.80
N ALA A 227 -14.77 -8.87 12.87
CA ALA A 227 -16.22 -8.92 12.90
C ALA A 227 -16.70 -10.36 13.01
N VAL A 228 -17.85 -10.51 13.67
CA VAL A 228 -18.52 -11.78 13.87
C VAL A 228 -19.97 -11.63 13.45
N ALA A 229 -20.50 -12.63 12.76
CA ALA A 229 -21.91 -12.71 12.43
C ALA A 229 -22.38 -14.17 12.49
N ASN A 230 -23.64 -14.36 12.86
CA ASN A 230 -24.23 -15.70 12.88
C ASN A 230 -25.62 -15.74 12.27
N LYS A 231 -26.17 -16.95 12.18
CA LYS A 231 -27.47 -17.18 11.54
C LYS A 231 -28.60 -16.39 12.21
N ASP A 232 -28.55 -16.26 13.53
CA ASP A 232 -29.60 -15.61 14.28
C ASP A 232 -29.56 -14.09 14.12
N ASP A 233 -28.38 -13.49 13.88
CA ASP A 233 -28.27 -12.07 13.56
C ASP A 233 -29.10 -11.69 12.34
N TRP A 234 -28.92 -12.40 11.23
CA TRP A 234 -29.61 -12.02 10.01
C TRP A 234 -31.10 -12.38 10.06
N ARG A 235 -31.48 -13.42 10.80
CA ARG A 235 -32.88 -13.73 11.12
C ARG A 235 -33.54 -12.64 11.95
N ARG A 236 -32.86 -12.11 12.96
CA ARG A 236 -33.33 -10.99 13.80
C ARG A 236 -33.52 -9.71 12.97
N LEU A 237 -32.60 -9.46 12.05
CA LEU A 237 -32.65 -8.34 11.11
C LEU A 237 -33.66 -8.54 9.97
N ARG A 238 -34.36 -9.69 9.93
CA ARG A 238 -35.29 -10.06 8.85
C ARG A 238 -34.66 -10.00 7.45
N ILE A 239 -33.35 -10.24 7.37
CA ILE A 239 -32.63 -10.39 6.09
C ILE A 239 -33.12 -11.70 5.46
N ARG A 240 -33.92 -11.62 4.40
CA ARG A 240 -34.34 -12.83 3.67
C ARG A 240 -33.30 -13.24 2.64
N ASP A 241 -32.82 -12.28 1.85
CA ASP A 241 -31.74 -12.40 0.88
C ASP A 241 -30.90 -11.12 0.92
N ASN A 242 -29.60 -11.21 0.69
CA ASN A 242 -28.82 -9.98 0.47
C ASN A 242 -29.08 -9.50 -0.94
N HIS A 243 -29.33 -8.21 -1.11
CA HIS A 243 -29.65 -7.64 -2.41
C HIS A 243 -28.50 -6.78 -2.91
N PHE A 244 -27.42 -7.41 -3.37
CA PHE A 244 -26.30 -6.71 -4.01
C PHE A 244 -26.52 -6.51 -5.51
N GLY A 245 -27.74 -6.78 -6.01
CA GLY A 245 -28.11 -6.61 -7.42
C GLY A 245 -27.39 -7.56 -8.36
N GLY A 246 -26.97 -8.75 -7.88
CA GLY A 246 -26.23 -9.74 -8.66
C GLY A 246 -24.76 -9.43 -8.86
N ARG A 247 -24.23 -8.36 -8.23
CA ARG A 247 -22.85 -7.88 -8.45
C ARG A 247 -21.78 -8.68 -7.72
N VAL A 248 -22.15 -9.46 -6.70
CA VAL A 248 -21.19 -10.17 -5.84
C VAL A 248 -21.33 -11.70 -5.91
N GLY A 249 -22.22 -12.20 -6.77
CA GLY A 249 -22.53 -13.62 -6.93
C GLY A 249 -23.68 -14.11 -6.05
N ALA A 250 -24.41 -15.12 -6.53
CA ALA A 250 -25.57 -15.68 -5.83
C ALA A 250 -25.20 -16.27 -4.46
N GLY A 251 -23.98 -16.78 -4.30
CA GLY A 251 -23.52 -17.39 -3.06
C GLY A 251 -23.63 -16.45 -1.85
N TYR A 252 -23.20 -15.19 -1.96
CA TYR A 252 -23.33 -14.19 -0.89
C TYR A 252 -24.75 -13.61 -0.73
N GLU A 253 -25.63 -13.80 -1.73
CA GLU A 253 -26.99 -13.27 -1.73
C GLU A 253 -28.01 -14.24 -1.15
N THR A 254 -27.94 -15.51 -1.54
CA THR A 254 -29.02 -16.49 -1.33
C THR A 254 -28.66 -17.64 -0.39
N GLU A 255 -27.40 -18.04 -0.29
CA GLU A 255 -26.98 -19.14 0.59
C GLU A 255 -26.94 -18.67 2.06
N ASP A 256 -27.35 -19.53 3.00
CA ASP A 256 -27.41 -19.19 4.43
C ASP A 256 -26.02 -18.86 5.00
N GLU A 257 -25.00 -19.58 4.56
CA GLU A 257 -23.59 -19.35 4.90
C GLU A 257 -23.09 -18.05 4.29
N GLY A 258 -23.42 -17.81 3.02
CA GLY A 258 -23.05 -16.59 2.32
C GLY A 258 -23.70 -15.34 2.90
N LYS A 259 -24.94 -15.44 3.39
CA LYS A 259 -25.62 -14.36 4.11
C LYS A 259 -24.89 -13.99 5.40
N THR A 260 -24.52 -15.01 6.16
CA THR A 260 -23.80 -14.87 7.42
C THR A 260 -22.41 -14.27 7.17
N LEU A 261 -21.69 -14.77 6.16
CA LEU A 261 -20.39 -14.23 5.75
C LEU A 261 -20.50 -12.79 5.27
N ALA A 262 -21.45 -12.48 4.38
CA ALA A 262 -21.65 -11.14 3.87
C ALA A 262 -21.92 -10.14 5.00
N LEU A 263 -22.73 -10.53 5.99
CA LEU A 263 -22.98 -9.71 7.18
C LEU A 263 -21.70 -9.46 7.98
N ALA A 264 -20.87 -10.48 8.22
CA ALA A 264 -19.57 -10.31 8.88
C ALA A 264 -18.64 -9.38 8.09
N PHE A 265 -18.61 -9.49 6.76
CA PHE A 265 -17.82 -8.59 5.90
C PHE A 265 -18.31 -7.14 5.98
N VAL A 266 -19.62 -6.91 5.89
CA VAL A 266 -20.17 -5.54 5.97
C VAL A 266 -19.86 -4.91 7.32
N ARG A 267 -20.08 -5.63 8.42
CA ARG A 267 -19.77 -5.15 9.78
C ARG A 267 -18.29 -4.87 9.96
N GLY A 268 -17.43 -5.81 9.58
CA GLY A 268 -15.98 -5.64 9.76
C GLY A 268 -15.42 -4.49 8.94
N TYR A 269 -15.94 -4.29 7.72
CA TYR A 269 -15.64 -3.12 6.90
C TYR A 269 -16.16 -1.82 7.53
N ALA A 270 -17.39 -1.84 8.07
CA ALA A 270 -17.98 -0.70 8.77
C ALA A 270 -17.16 -0.28 9.98
N ASP A 271 -16.77 -1.24 10.82
CA ASP A 271 -15.94 -1.03 12.00
C ASP A 271 -14.55 -0.53 11.62
N LEU A 272 -13.95 -1.10 10.57
CA LEU A 272 -12.64 -0.66 10.06
C LEU A 272 -12.70 0.81 9.66
N VAL A 273 -13.63 1.18 8.77
CA VAL A 273 -13.77 2.56 8.28
C VAL A 273 -14.08 3.53 9.43
N THR A 274 -14.92 3.11 10.36
CA THR A 274 -15.30 3.94 11.52
C THR A 274 -14.12 4.15 12.46
N SER A 275 -13.34 3.10 12.74
CA SER A 275 -12.11 3.20 13.56
C SER A 275 -11.05 4.10 12.92
N LEU A 276 -11.00 4.14 11.59
CA LEU A 276 -10.15 5.04 10.83
C LEU A 276 -10.72 6.46 10.74
N GLY A 277 -11.89 6.75 11.32
CA GLY A 277 -12.51 8.08 11.31
C GLY A 277 -13.19 8.48 10.00
N GLY A 278 -13.42 7.55 9.06
CA GLY A 278 -14.00 7.86 7.74
C GLY A 278 -15.45 8.38 7.78
N THR A 279 -16.17 8.11 8.86
CA THR A 279 -17.54 8.61 9.10
C THR A 279 -17.56 9.98 9.79
N GLY A 280 -16.41 10.50 10.22
CA GLY A 280 -16.27 11.80 10.87
C GLY A 280 -16.33 12.98 9.90
N SER A 281 -16.40 14.19 10.45
CA SER A 281 -16.39 15.45 9.69
C SER A 281 -14.98 16.01 9.45
N THR A 282 -13.97 15.48 10.14
CA THR A 282 -12.56 15.89 10.04
C THR A 282 -11.75 14.87 9.23
N VAL A 283 -10.70 15.33 8.57
CA VAL A 283 -9.76 14.43 7.88
C VAL A 283 -9.08 13.53 8.91
N PRO A 284 -9.12 12.20 8.74
CA PRO A 284 -8.47 11.32 9.70
C PRO A 284 -6.95 11.42 9.73
N GLU A 285 -6.37 11.16 10.90
CA GLU A 285 -4.92 11.18 11.13
C GLU A 285 -4.19 10.22 10.18
N VAL A 286 -4.70 9.00 10.01
CA VAL A 286 -4.17 8.01 9.07
C VAL A 286 -4.10 8.54 7.64
N THR A 287 -5.09 9.33 7.22
CA THR A 287 -5.13 9.92 5.87
C THR A 287 -4.11 11.05 5.73
N LEU A 288 -3.90 11.85 6.78
CA LEU A 288 -2.88 12.90 6.78
C LEU A 288 -1.47 12.30 6.76
N ALA A 289 -1.18 11.37 7.67
CA ALA A 289 0.10 10.66 7.74
C ALA A 289 0.45 9.96 6.42
N ASN A 290 -0.53 9.29 5.81
CA ASN A 290 -0.32 8.63 4.53
C ASN A 290 -0.03 9.64 3.39
N ARG A 291 -0.73 10.78 3.34
CA ARG A 291 -0.46 11.85 2.35
C ARG A 291 0.92 12.46 2.54
N GLU A 292 1.36 12.64 3.77
CA GLU A 292 2.70 13.14 4.08
C GLU A 292 3.78 12.15 3.66
N ALA A 293 3.58 10.85 3.94
CA ALA A 293 4.48 9.80 3.51
C ALA A 293 4.62 9.74 1.99
N LEU A 294 3.51 9.81 1.24
CA LEU A 294 3.54 9.86 -0.23
C LEU A 294 4.30 11.07 -0.77
N ARG A 295 4.13 12.25 -0.15
CA ARG A 295 4.88 13.47 -0.54
C ARG A 295 6.37 13.30 -0.26
N ALA A 296 6.73 12.70 0.87
CA ALA A 296 8.11 12.44 1.24
C ALA A 296 8.77 11.43 0.26
N GLU A 297 8.06 10.35 -0.09
CA GLU A 297 8.52 9.38 -1.08
C GLU A 297 8.69 10.03 -2.46
N ALA A 298 7.73 10.82 -2.93
CA ALA A 298 7.82 11.52 -4.20
C ALA A 298 9.04 12.46 -4.24
N ALA A 299 9.25 13.27 -3.18
CA ALA A 299 10.40 14.16 -3.06
C ALA A 299 11.73 13.38 -3.03
N ALA A 300 11.77 12.22 -2.35
CA ALA A 300 12.94 11.36 -2.33
C ALA A 300 13.24 10.76 -3.71
N GLN A 301 12.21 10.36 -4.47
CA GLN A 301 12.38 9.88 -5.85
C GLN A 301 12.87 10.99 -6.78
N GLU A 302 12.31 12.19 -6.67
CA GLU A 302 12.78 13.37 -7.43
C GLU A 302 14.25 13.67 -7.12
N ALA A 303 14.65 13.66 -5.84
CA ALA A 303 16.04 13.85 -5.44
C ALA A 303 16.98 12.76 -6.00
N LYS A 304 16.54 11.49 -6.00
CA LYS A 304 17.29 10.38 -6.62
C LYS A 304 17.47 10.58 -8.12
N THR A 305 16.44 11.04 -8.84
CA THR A 305 16.53 11.31 -10.29
C THR A 305 17.35 12.55 -10.63
N ALA A 306 17.39 13.54 -9.73
CA ALA A 306 18.17 14.77 -9.92
C ALA A 306 19.66 14.61 -9.57
N ARG A 307 20.02 13.62 -8.74
CA ARG A 307 21.40 13.38 -8.29
C ARG A 307 22.41 13.17 -9.44
N PRO A 308 22.15 12.35 -10.48
CA PRO A 308 23.07 12.20 -11.62
C PRO A 308 23.23 13.47 -12.45
N ALA A 309 22.24 14.37 -12.44
CA ALA A 309 22.33 15.66 -13.13
C ALA A 309 23.18 16.66 -12.33
N ARG A 310 23.00 16.70 -11.00
CA ARG A 310 23.84 17.48 -10.08
C ARG A 310 25.29 17.02 -10.12
N GLU A 311 25.55 15.71 -10.02
CA GLU A 311 26.90 15.12 -10.11
C GLU A 311 27.57 15.45 -11.45
N ARG A 312 26.83 15.41 -12.58
CA ARG A 312 27.35 15.83 -13.89
C ARG A 312 27.65 17.33 -13.97
N GLN A 313 26.85 18.17 -13.33
CA GLN A 313 27.06 19.62 -13.31
C GLN A 313 28.26 20.00 -12.43
N GLU A 314 28.44 19.33 -11.29
CA GLU A 314 29.62 19.45 -10.42
C GLU A 314 30.89 19.00 -11.15
N GLN A 315 30.85 17.87 -11.85
CA GLN A 315 32.00 17.40 -12.67
C GLN A 315 32.33 18.34 -13.84
N ARG A 316 31.34 18.98 -14.44
CA ARG A 316 31.56 20.03 -15.47
C ARG A 316 32.12 21.31 -14.87
N GLY A 317 31.70 21.68 -13.67
CA GLY A 317 32.26 22.82 -12.92
C GLY A 317 33.67 22.56 -12.38
N SER A 318 34.04 21.29 -12.20
CA SER A 318 35.38 20.85 -11.80
C SER A 318 36.28 20.49 -12.99
N ALA A 319 35.94 20.86 -14.22
CA ALA A 319 36.88 20.81 -15.33
C ALA A 319 38.08 21.68 -14.95
N ARG A 320 39.17 21.04 -14.50
CA ARG A 320 40.45 21.70 -14.22
C ARG A 320 40.75 22.61 -15.41
N PRO A 321 41.11 23.90 -15.19
CA PRO A 321 41.55 24.74 -16.29
C PRO A 321 42.63 23.97 -17.04
N ALA A 322 42.60 24.00 -18.37
CA ALA A 322 43.64 23.39 -19.18
C ALA A 322 44.98 24.00 -18.74
N VAL A 323 45.74 23.26 -17.91
CA VAL A 323 47.03 23.73 -17.43
C VAL A 323 47.95 23.62 -18.64
N THR A 324 48.32 24.76 -19.21
CA THR A 324 49.34 24.85 -20.23
C THR A 324 50.57 24.10 -19.73
N ARG A 325 51.02 23.07 -20.44
CA ARG A 325 52.18 22.26 -20.05
C ARG A 325 53.38 22.78 -20.83
N TYR A 326 54.54 22.82 -20.20
CA TYR A 326 55.80 23.07 -20.90
C TYR A 326 56.69 21.83 -20.81
N THR A 327 57.49 21.61 -21.85
CA THR A 327 58.57 20.64 -21.84
C THR A 327 59.92 21.37 -21.80
N LEU A 328 60.92 20.78 -21.14
CA LEU A 328 62.25 21.34 -21.16
C LEU A 328 62.93 21.05 -22.50
N ALA A 329 63.13 22.05 -23.34
CA ALA A 329 63.83 21.91 -24.63
C ALA A 329 65.31 21.47 -24.47
N ARG A 330 65.88 21.61 -23.25
CA ARG A 330 67.24 21.19 -22.89
C ARG A 330 67.36 21.06 -21.38
N ALA A 331 68.30 20.21 -20.93
CA ALA A 331 68.58 20.02 -19.51
C ALA A 331 68.83 21.38 -18.80
N SER A 332 68.23 21.51 -17.62
CA SER A 332 68.23 22.73 -16.82
C SER A 332 68.26 22.40 -15.33
N VAL A 333 68.19 23.43 -14.50
CA VAL A 333 68.24 23.32 -13.04
C VAL A 333 67.05 24.08 -12.45
N LEU A 334 66.23 23.37 -11.68
CA LEU A 334 65.13 23.94 -10.93
C LEU A 334 65.70 24.66 -9.71
N ARG A 335 65.34 25.94 -9.53
CA ARG A 335 65.85 26.77 -8.41
C ARG A 335 64.73 27.18 -7.45
N SER A 336 65.06 27.48 -6.20
CA SER A 336 64.06 27.94 -5.22
C SER A 336 63.61 29.39 -5.47
N ALA A 337 64.44 30.19 -6.15
CA ALA A 337 64.17 31.54 -6.64
C ALA A 337 65.07 31.83 -7.86
N PRO A 338 64.84 32.90 -8.65
CA PRO A 338 65.70 33.28 -9.79
C PRO A 338 67.21 33.33 -9.47
N ASP A 339 67.58 33.78 -8.28
CA ASP A 339 68.94 33.84 -7.73
C ASP A 339 69.18 32.85 -6.57
N GLY A 340 68.22 31.96 -6.31
CA GLY A 340 68.22 31.03 -5.19
C GLY A 340 68.99 29.74 -5.43
N ASP A 341 68.99 28.89 -4.40
CA ASP A 341 69.64 27.58 -4.39
C ASP A 341 69.03 26.62 -5.42
N VAL A 342 69.85 25.64 -5.82
CA VAL A 342 69.43 24.56 -6.71
C VAL A 342 68.56 23.57 -5.93
N VAL A 343 67.31 23.40 -6.37
CA VAL A 343 66.39 22.39 -5.85
C VAL A 343 66.76 21.03 -6.44
N ARG A 344 66.89 20.94 -7.77
CA ARG A 344 67.29 19.73 -8.49
C ARG A 344 67.74 20.02 -9.92
N THR A 345 68.45 19.06 -10.51
CA THR A 345 68.71 19.05 -11.96
C THR A 345 67.55 18.37 -12.70
N MET A 346 67.24 18.88 -13.89
CA MET A 346 66.18 18.39 -14.77
C MET A 346 66.73 18.02 -16.13
N ALA A 347 66.21 16.96 -16.74
CA ALA A 347 66.61 16.49 -18.06
C ALA A 347 65.90 17.29 -19.17
N ALA A 348 66.40 17.17 -20.40
CA ALA A 348 65.62 17.58 -21.57
C ALA A 348 64.37 16.69 -21.69
N GLU A 349 63.29 17.24 -22.24
CA GLU A 349 61.97 16.64 -22.38
C GLU A 349 61.19 16.44 -21.07
N ASP A 350 61.73 16.83 -19.90
CA ASP A 350 60.98 16.81 -18.64
C ASP A 350 59.76 17.75 -18.74
N THR A 351 58.60 17.28 -18.26
CA THR A 351 57.35 18.05 -18.27
C THR A 351 57.20 18.86 -16.99
N VAL A 352 56.85 20.14 -17.13
CA VAL A 352 56.59 21.04 -16.02
C VAL A 352 55.31 21.85 -16.24
N PHE A 353 54.69 22.26 -15.13
CA PHE A 353 53.42 22.97 -15.12
C PHE A 353 53.64 24.38 -14.54
N PRO A 354 53.41 25.45 -15.30
CA PRO A 354 53.57 26.82 -14.79
C PRO A 354 52.54 27.10 -13.69
N THR A 355 53.00 27.67 -12.58
CA THR A 355 52.11 28.06 -11.46
C THR A 355 51.39 29.40 -11.72
N GLY A 356 51.86 30.15 -12.71
CA GLY A 356 51.37 31.48 -13.08
C GLY A 356 52.28 32.62 -12.61
N ASN A 357 53.23 32.36 -11.70
CA ASN A 357 54.19 33.36 -11.23
C ASN A 357 55.36 33.50 -12.21
N GLN A 358 55.78 34.74 -12.45
CA GLN A 358 56.84 35.09 -13.40
C GLN A 358 57.67 36.26 -12.84
N ASP A 359 58.98 36.19 -13.02
CA ASP A 359 59.92 37.23 -12.59
C ASP A 359 60.98 37.41 -13.69
N GLY A 360 60.80 38.43 -14.52
CA GLY A 360 61.60 38.63 -15.73
C GLY A 360 61.55 37.42 -16.66
N ASP A 361 62.72 36.83 -16.94
CA ASP A 361 62.85 35.63 -17.77
C ASP A 361 62.63 34.32 -17.01
N TRP A 362 62.27 34.38 -15.73
CA TRP A 362 62.02 33.20 -14.90
C TRP A 362 60.53 32.92 -14.76
N VAL A 363 60.19 31.64 -14.78
CA VAL A 363 58.84 31.13 -14.61
C VAL A 363 58.86 30.13 -13.47
N GLU A 364 57.95 30.30 -12.52
CA GLU A 364 57.74 29.31 -11.47
C GLU A 364 56.90 28.17 -12.04
N VAL A 365 57.40 26.95 -11.84
CA VAL A 365 56.82 25.72 -12.33
C VAL A 365 56.74 24.67 -11.23
N LEU A 366 55.77 23.79 -11.36
CA LEU A 366 55.62 22.55 -10.63
C LEU A 366 56.11 21.40 -11.52
N ASP A 367 57.04 20.58 -11.03
CA ASP A 367 57.47 19.36 -11.74
C ASP A 367 56.52 18.17 -11.47
N ALA A 368 56.77 17.03 -12.13
CA ALA A 368 55.95 15.83 -11.95
C ALA A 368 56.11 15.16 -10.58
N ASP A 369 57.14 15.52 -9.81
CA ASP A 369 57.45 15.02 -8.48
C ASP A 369 56.95 16.00 -7.38
N ASP A 370 56.02 16.89 -7.74
CA ASP A 370 55.41 17.94 -6.89
C ASP A 370 56.41 18.98 -6.31
N ASN A 371 57.58 19.15 -6.92
CA ASN A 371 58.51 20.21 -6.54
C ASN A 371 58.16 21.53 -7.23
N VAL A 372 58.10 22.61 -6.45
CA VAL A 372 57.91 23.97 -6.98
C VAL A 372 59.27 24.66 -7.08
N GLY A 373 59.54 25.29 -8.22
CA GLY A 373 60.72 26.10 -8.39
C GLY A 373 60.74 26.90 -9.68
N TRP A 374 61.81 27.64 -9.89
CA TRP A 374 61.96 28.60 -10.97
C TRP A 374 62.87 28.05 -12.07
N LEU A 375 62.41 28.17 -13.32
CA LEU A 375 63.16 27.85 -14.53
C LEU A 375 63.21 29.05 -15.48
N GLN A 376 64.27 29.14 -16.28
CA GLN A 376 64.35 30.15 -17.33
C GLN A 376 63.40 29.80 -18.49
N ARG A 377 62.68 30.81 -18.98
CA ARG A 377 61.70 30.67 -20.06
C ARG A 377 62.32 30.16 -21.37
N ASP A 378 63.56 30.51 -21.66
CA ASP A 378 64.29 30.05 -22.87
C ASP A 378 64.65 28.54 -22.83
N ARG A 379 64.37 27.87 -21.72
CA ARG A 379 64.51 26.41 -21.54
C ARG A 379 63.20 25.68 -21.74
N LEU A 380 62.08 26.39 -21.82
CA LEU A 380 60.74 25.82 -21.90
C LEU A 380 60.21 25.92 -23.34
N SER A 381 59.68 24.82 -23.84
CA SER A 381 58.89 24.77 -25.09
C SER A 381 57.44 24.49 -24.77
N THR A 382 56.53 25.19 -25.44
CA THR A 382 55.12 24.82 -25.50
C THR A 382 54.97 23.63 -26.43
N GLU A 383 54.40 22.52 -25.96
CA GLU A 383 53.75 21.59 -26.89
C GLU A 383 52.47 22.26 -27.37
N ASP A 384 52.36 22.46 -28.69
CA ASP A 384 51.11 22.88 -29.35
C ASP A 384 50.06 21.76 -29.34
#